data_AF-A0A964IBK6-F1
#
_entry.id   AF-A0A964IBK6-F1
#
_cell.length_a   1.000
_cell.length_b   1.000
_cell.length_c   1.000
_cell.angle_alpha   90.00
_cell.angle_beta   90.00
_cell.angle_gamma   90.00
#
_symmetry.space_group_name_H-M   'P 1'
#
loop_
_entity.id
_entity.type
_entity.pdbx_description
1 polymer ?
#
loop_
_entity_poly.entity_id
_entity_poly.type
_entity_poly.pdbx_seq_one_letter_code
_entity_poly.pdbx_strand_id
1 'polypeptide(L)'
;MGRATSRALSADGIEHQVVEREHVKVPDGAHWVFGDATDPEVLNSAGLDTASSVAITTHDDDLNVYLTLYCRAKRPDIKILSRSTHEQNVATLRLAGANFVMSYVPMEANAIFDVVRHGSVLSLVEGLEVFTVRVPRELAGRSIADCNLRRETGCNVLAVRAAGGAAAPPDIRASLRADSELVLIGDREDERRFFARYR
;
A
#
# COMPACT_ATOMS: atom_id res chain seq x y z
N MET A 1 9.65 -9.44 6.84
CA MET A 1 8.65 -8.35 6.68
C MET A 1 9.14 -7.08 7.36
N GLY A 2 9.03 -6.91 8.68
CA GLY A 2 9.38 -5.65 9.37
C GLY A 2 10.72 -5.01 8.97
N ARG A 3 11.82 -5.80 8.96
CA ARG A 3 13.14 -5.31 8.50
C ARG A 3 13.19 -4.86 7.04
N ALA A 4 12.47 -5.56 6.15
CA ALA A 4 12.42 -5.20 4.74
C ALA A 4 11.61 -3.91 4.54
N THR A 5 10.50 -3.77 5.27
CA THR A 5 9.70 -2.53 5.30
C THR A 5 10.52 -1.36 5.82
N SER A 6 11.25 -1.53 6.93
CA SER A 6 12.14 -0.50 7.48
C SER A 6 13.20 -0.05 6.46
N ARG A 7 13.86 -0.99 5.77
CA ARG A 7 14.83 -0.65 4.71
C ARG A 7 14.21 0.15 3.56
N ALA A 8 13.01 -0.24 3.11
CA ALA A 8 12.30 0.49 2.05
C ALA A 8 11.95 1.91 2.49
N LEU A 9 11.49 2.10 3.74
CA LEU A 9 11.20 3.42 4.31
C LEU A 9 12.48 4.27 4.43
N SER A 10 13.59 3.70 4.91
CA SER A 10 14.89 4.40 4.98
C SER A 10 15.38 4.84 3.59
N ALA A 11 15.24 3.98 2.57
CA ALA A 11 15.67 4.27 1.21
C ALA A 11 14.93 5.48 0.59
N ASP A 12 13.66 5.66 0.96
CA ASP A 12 12.82 6.79 0.54
C ASP A 12 12.89 7.99 1.50
N GLY A 13 13.75 7.95 2.53
CA GLY A 13 13.94 9.03 3.50
C GLY A 13 12.75 9.24 4.44
N ILE A 14 11.92 8.22 4.64
CA ILE A 14 10.76 8.26 5.52
C ILE A 14 11.18 7.95 6.95
N GLU A 15 10.97 8.91 7.85
CA GLU A 15 11.22 8.74 9.28
C GLU A 15 10.33 7.64 9.87
N HIS A 16 10.94 6.71 10.60
CA HIS A 16 10.24 5.61 11.25
C HIS A 16 11.02 5.07 12.44
N GLN A 17 10.30 4.40 13.33
CA GLN A 17 10.85 3.65 14.46
C GLN A 17 10.47 2.18 14.37
N VAL A 18 11.37 1.30 14.80
CA VAL A 18 11.18 -0.16 14.80
C VAL A 18 11.20 -0.65 16.24
N VAL A 19 10.11 -1.33 16.65
CA VAL A 19 10.03 -2.04 17.93
C VAL A 19 10.35 -3.51 17.69
N GLU A 20 11.32 -4.04 18.42
CA GLU A 20 11.72 -5.45 18.32
C GLU A 20 12.12 -6.00 19.69
N ARG A 21 11.72 -7.23 19.99
CA ARG A 21 12.01 -7.84 21.29
C ARG A 21 13.47 -8.30 21.38
N GLU A 22 13.99 -8.85 20.29
CA GLU A 22 15.34 -9.41 20.24
C GLU A 22 16.36 -8.40 19.70
N HIS A 23 17.56 -8.40 20.29
CA HIS A 23 18.69 -7.65 19.76
C HIS A 23 19.19 -8.28 18.46
N VAL A 24 18.65 -7.82 17.35
CA VAL A 24 19.07 -8.19 16.00
C VAL A 24 20.09 -7.20 15.45
N LYS A 25 20.89 -7.62 14.46
CA LYS A 25 21.80 -6.71 13.75
C LYS A 25 20.98 -5.63 13.03
N VAL A 26 21.07 -4.42 13.56
CA VAL A 26 20.33 -3.25 13.08
C VAL A 26 20.95 -2.74 11.78
N PRO A 27 20.17 -2.59 10.69
CA PRO A 27 20.58 -1.82 9.52
C PRO A 27 20.73 -0.34 9.87
N ASP A 28 21.71 0.34 9.30
CA ASP A 28 21.91 1.78 9.46
C ASP A 28 20.69 2.57 8.94
N GLY A 29 20.32 3.66 9.62
CA GLY A 29 19.29 4.61 9.17
C GLY A 29 17.86 4.38 9.71
N ALA A 30 17.67 3.51 10.70
CA ALA A 30 16.40 3.37 11.42
C ALA A 30 16.61 3.54 12.94
N HIS A 31 15.61 4.09 13.64
CA HIS A 31 15.62 4.16 15.11
C HIS A 31 14.99 2.91 15.70
N TRP A 32 15.70 2.24 16.61
CA TRP A 32 15.28 0.98 17.20
C TRP A 32 14.94 1.14 18.67
N VAL A 33 13.79 0.61 19.05
CA VAL A 33 13.34 0.47 20.43
C VAL A 33 13.31 -1.02 20.74
N PHE A 34 14.20 -1.46 21.61
CA PHE A 34 14.24 -2.85 22.04
C PHE A 34 13.29 -3.07 23.21
N GLY A 35 12.29 -3.92 23.02
CA GLY A 35 11.25 -4.16 24.01
C GLY A 35 10.10 -5.00 23.48
N ASP A 36 9.27 -5.48 24.39
CA ASP A 36 8.05 -6.21 24.03
C ASP A 36 6.96 -5.21 23.62
N ALA A 37 6.44 -5.33 22.40
CA ALA A 37 5.38 -4.46 21.91
C ALA A 37 4.05 -4.60 22.68
N THR A 38 3.90 -5.64 23.51
CA THR A 38 2.76 -5.76 24.42
C THR A 38 2.82 -4.80 25.61
N ASP A 39 4.00 -4.23 25.89
CA ASP A 39 4.21 -3.21 26.91
C ASP A 39 3.85 -1.81 26.36
N PRO A 40 2.84 -1.13 26.94
CA PRO A 40 2.48 0.24 26.58
C PRO A 40 3.65 1.21 26.58
N GLU A 41 4.58 1.11 27.53
CA GLU A 41 5.70 2.04 27.65
C GLU A 41 6.70 1.90 26.50
N VAL A 42 6.90 0.67 26.02
CA VAL A 42 7.71 0.40 24.83
C VAL A 42 7.09 1.10 23.62
N LEU A 43 5.79 0.95 23.39
CA LEU A 43 5.11 1.60 22.28
C LEU A 43 5.09 3.14 22.39
N ASN A 44 5.01 3.67 23.60
CA ASN A 44 5.05 5.12 23.84
C ASN A 44 6.44 5.69 23.54
N SER A 45 7.49 5.02 24.05
CA SER A 45 8.87 5.38 23.74
C SER A 45 9.18 5.27 22.25
N ALA A 46 8.47 4.39 21.54
CA ALA A 46 8.52 4.24 20.08
C ALA A 46 7.74 5.32 19.30
N GLY A 47 7.13 6.29 19.99
CA GLY A 47 6.44 7.40 19.37
C GLY A 47 5.02 7.10 18.89
N LEU A 48 4.33 6.09 19.44
CA LEU A 48 2.95 5.76 19.05
C LEU A 48 1.99 6.95 19.18
N ASP A 49 2.21 7.84 20.14
CA ASP A 49 1.36 9.03 20.37
C ASP A 49 1.40 10.04 19.23
N THR A 50 2.50 10.11 18.49
CA THR A 50 2.69 11.08 17.40
C THR A 50 2.76 10.42 16.02
N ALA A 51 2.82 9.09 15.96
CA ALA A 51 2.88 8.35 14.72
C ALA A 51 1.65 8.62 13.82
N SER A 52 1.89 8.74 12.51
CA SER A 52 0.81 8.86 11.51
C SER A 52 0.27 7.50 11.07
N SER A 53 1.10 6.46 11.17
CA SER A 53 0.79 5.09 10.79
C SER A 53 1.55 4.10 11.68
N VAL A 54 1.01 2.89 11.85
CA VAL A 54 1.67 1.77 12.52
C VAL A 54 1.60 0.52 11.63
N ALA A 55 2.73 -0.18 11.51
CA ALA A 55 2.84 -1.43 10.76
C ALA A 55 3.11 -2.59 11.73
N ILE A 56 2.12 -3.45 11.92
CA ILE A 56 2.19 -4.61 12.82
C ILE A 56 2.62 -5.82 12.00
N THR A 57 3.86 -6.28 12.21
CA THR A 57 4.52 -7.27 11.36
C THR A 57 5.06 -8.49 12.10
N THR A 58 4.46 -8.83 13.26
CA THR A 58 4.84 -10.03 14.02
C THR A 58 4.37 -11.30 13.32
N HIS A 59 5.01 -12.42 13.62
CA HIS A 59 4.65 -13.73 13.05
C HIS A 59 3.45 -14.40 13.74
N ASP A 60 2.94 -13.79 14.80
CA ASP A 60 1.82 -14.27 15.61
C ASP A 60 0.58 -13.44 15.30
N ASP A 61 -0.44 -14.07 14.73
CA ASP A 61 -1.67 -13.37 14.33
C ASP A 61 -2.50 -12.93 15.55
N ASP A 62 -2.46 -13.67 16.66
CA ASP A 62 -3.19 -13.31 17.88
C ASP A 62 -2.55 -12.07 18.50
N LEU A 63 -1.22 -12.02 18.54
CA LEU A 63 -0.47 -10.83 18.92
C LEU A 63 -0.78 -9.65 17.98
N ASN A 64 -0.87 -9.89 16.68
CA ASN A 64 -1.22 -8.84 15.73
C ASN A 64 -2.63 -8.27 15.96
N VAL A 65 -3.61 -9.12 16.31
CA VAL A 65 -4.97 -8.70 16.68
C VAL A 65 -4.93 -7.87 17.96
N TYR A 66 -4.24 -8.33 19.00
CA TYR A 66 -4.08 -7.59 20.25
C TYR A 66 -3.47 -6.20 20.02
N LEU A 67 -2.35 -6.12 19.30
CA LEU A 67 -1.69 -4.86 18.99
C LEU A 67 -2.56 -3.93 18.14
N THR A 68 -3.35 -4.49 17.22
CA THR A 68 -4.29 -3.71 16.41
C THR A 68 -5.36 -3.07 17.29
N LEU A 69 -5.97 -3.85 18.20
CA LEU A 69 -6.96 -3.35 19.16
C LEU A 69 -6.37 -2.26 20.05
N TYR A 70 -5.17 -2.50 20.60
CA TYR A 70 -4.49 -1.54 21.47
C TYR A 70 -4.20 -0.22 20.74
N CYS A 71 -3.57 -0.28 19.56
CA CYS A 71 -3.27 0.89 18.75
C CYS A 71 -4.54 1.66 18.36
N ARG A 72 -5.62 0.97 17.96
CA ARG A 72 -6.88 1.62 17.60
C ARG A 72 -7.58 2.27 18.80
N ALA A 73 -7.57 1.61 19.96
CA ALA A 73 -8.15 2.15 21.17
C ALA A 73 -7.41 3.41 21.65
N LYS A 74 -6.08 3.39 21.58
CA LYS A 74 -5.23 4.50 22.01
C LYS A 74 -5.19 5.65 21.00
N ARG A 75 -5.13 5.34 19.70
CA ARG A 75 -5.09 6.29 18.60
C ARG A 75 -6.19 5.98 17.58
N PRO A 76 -7.42 6.48 17.80
CA PRO A 76 -8.55 6.24 16.89
C PRO A 76 -8.32 6.73 15.46
N ASP A 77 -7.38 7.65 15.25
CA ASP A 77 -7.03 8.30 13.98
C ASP A 77 -5.87 7.63 13.23
N ILE A 78 -5.06 6.78 13.88
CA ILE A 78 -3.86 6.22 13.26
C ILE A 78 -4.20 5.25 12.13
N LYS A 79 -3.38 5.24 11.07
CA LYS A 79 -3.47 4.21 10.03
C LYS A 79 -2.77 2.94 10.49
N ILE A 80 -3.51 1.83 10.57
CA ILE A 80 -2.99 0.54 11.02
C ILE A 80 -2.88 -0.39 9.82
N LEU A 81 -1.65 -0.82 9.52
CA LEU A 81 -1.35 -1.87 8.56
C LEU A 81 -0.94 -3.11 9.36
N SER A 82 -1.61 -4.23 9.16
CA SER A 82 -1.22 -5.49 9.81
C SER A 82 -0.89 -6.55 8.78
N ARG A 83 0.00 -7.48 9.15
CA ARG A 83 0.10 -8.76 8.44
C ARG A 83 -0.85 -9.79 9.04
N SER A 84 -1.19 -10.79 8.23
CA SER A 84 -1.85 -12.02 8.62
C SER A 84 -1.09 -13.19 8.03
N THR A 85 -0.74 -14.16 8.87
CA THR A 85 -0.14 -15.42 8.45
C THR A 85 -1.22 -16.36 7.93
N HIS A 86 -2.41 -16.32 8.52
CA HIS A 86 -3.56 -17.13 8.10
C HIS A 86 -4.68 -16.28 7.51
N GLU A 87 -5.29 -16.75 6.42
CA GLU A 87 -6.36 -16.01 5.73
C GLU A 87 -7.60 -15.80 6.62
N GLN A 88 -7.93 -16.79 7.46
CA GLN A 88 -9.07 -16.72 8.40
C GLN A 88 -8.97 -15.54 9.38
N ASN A 89 -7.76 -15.07 9.70
CA ASN A 89 -7.54 -13.97 10.64
C ASN A 89 -7.65 -12.58 9.99
N VAL A 90 -7.75 -12.50 8.66
CA VAL A 90 -7.87 -11.22 7.94
C VAL A 90 -9.13 -10.47 8.36
N ALA A 91 -10.26 -11.16 8.48
CA ALA A 91 -11.51 -10.55 8.90
C ALA A 91 -11.42 -10.04 10.35
N THR A 92 -10.84 -10.82 11.25
CA THR A 92 -10.62 -10.45 12.66
C THR A 92 -9.74 -9.21 12.79
N LEU A 93 -8.63 -9.14 12.04
CA LEU A 93 -7.75 -7.97 12.04
C LEU A 93 -8.44 -6.71 11.52
N ARG A 94 -9.27 -6.82 10.47
CA ARG A 94 -10.09 -5.70 9.98
C ARG A 94 -11.09 -5.24 11.04
N LEU A 95 -11.79 -6.17 11.69
CA LEU A 95 -12.73 -5.86 12.78
C LEU A 95 -12.05 -5.22 13.99
N ALA A 96 -10.80 -5.62 14.30
CA ALA A 96 -9.98 -5.01 15.33
C ALA A 96 -9.59 -3.55 15.02
N GLY A 97 -9.75 -3.10 13.77
CA GLY A 97 -9.50 -1.73 13.34
C GLY A 97 -8.28 -1.56 12.43
N ALA A 98 -7.73 -2.64 11.85
CA ALA A 98 -6.73 -2.53 10.81
C ALA A 98 -7.33 -1.90 9.55
N ASN A 99 -6.69 -0.85 9.01
CA ASN A 99 -7.09 -0.22 7.76
C ASN A 99 -6.71 -1.09 6.56
N PHE A 100 -5.61 -1.84 6.67
CA PHE A 100 -5.14 -2.75 5.64
C PHE A 100 -4.55 -4.01 6.27
N VAL A 101 -4.83 -5.17 5.68
CA VAL A 101 -4.32 -6.46 6.14
C VAL A 101 -3.69 -7.20 4.97
N MET A 102 -2.40 -7.50 5.08
CA MET A 102 -1.65 -8.30 4.11
C MET A 102 -1.65 -9.77 4.52
N SER A 103 -2.29 -10.63 3.72
CA SER A 103 -2.29 -12.09 3.93
C SER A 103 -1.16 -12.74 3.13
N TYR A 104 -0.33 -13.54 3.79
CA TYR A 104 0.89 -14.09 3.19
C TYR A 104 0.62 -15.31 2.29
N VAL A 105 -0.24 -16.24 2.73
CA VAL A 105 -0.48 -17.52 2.04
C VAL A 105 -1.01 -17.35 0.60
N PRO A 106 -2.02 -16.50 0.32
CA PRO A 106 -2.49 -16.31 -1.04
C PRO A 106 -1.45 -15.61 -1.94
N MET A 107 -0.65 -14.71 -1.38
CA MET A 107 0.41 -14.01 -2.14
C MET A 107 1.52 -14.97 -2.55
N GLU A 108 1.98 -15.83 -1.63
CA GLU A 108 2.98 -16.85 -1.93
C GLU A 108 2.47 -17.91 -2.91
N ALA A 109 1.23 -18.39 -2.71
CA ALA A 109 0.63 -19.37 -3.60
C ALA A 109 0.46 -18.83 -5.03
N ASN A 110 0.00 -17.58 -5.18
CA ASN A 110 -0.10 -16.94 -6.48
C ASN A 110 1.27 -16.72 -7.11
N ALA A 111 2.29 -16.31 -6.34
CA ALA A 111 3.64 -16.16 -6.87
C ALA A 111 4.21 -17.47 -7.43
N ILE A 112 3.99 -18.59 -6.72
CA ILE A 112 4.37 -19.92 -7.20
C ILE A 112 3.57 -20.29 -8.46
N PHE A 113 2.26 -20.10 -8.44
CA PHE A 113 1.38 -20.39 -9.57
C PHE A 113 1.79 -19.62 -10.83
N ASP A 114 2.14 -18.35 -10.68
CA ASP A 114 2.59 -17.49 -11.78
C ASP A 114 3.92 -17.94 -12.35
N VAL A 115 4.90 -18.31 -11.51
CA VAL A 115 6.17 -18.87 -11.99
C VAL A 115 5.91 -20.16 -12.79
N VAL A 116 5.02 -21.01 -12.32
CA VAL A 116 4.67 -22.27 -13.00
C VAL A 116 3.95 -22.01 -14.32
N ARG A 117 3.03 -21.03 -14.39
CA ARG A 117 2.20 -20.73 -15.56
C ARG A 117 2.88 -19.86 -16.60
N HIS A 118 3.67 -18.90 -16.16
CA HIS A 118 4.18 -17.79 -16.95
C HIS A 118 5.71 -17.69 -16.94
N GLY A 119 6.40 -18.57 -16.20
CA GLY A 119 7.88 -18.56 -16.09
C GLY A 119 8.42 -17.37 -15.28
N SER A 120 7.55 -16.57 -14.66
CA SER A 120 7.88 -15.40 -13.85
C SER A 120 6.76 -15.14 -12.85
N VAL A 121 7.09 -14.59 -11.67
CA VAL A 121 6.07 -14.12 -10.72
C VAL A 121 5.37 -12.92 -11.38
N LEU A 122 4.08 -13.03 -11.69
CA LEU A 122 3.24 -11.88 -12.04
C LEU A 122 2.85 -11.15 -10.75
N SER A 123 3.88 -10.66 -10.03
CA SER A 123 3.69 -9.43 -9.28
C SER A 123 3.31 -8.40 -10.34
N LEU A 124 2.37 -7.48 -10.09
CA LEU A 124 2.50 -6.22 -10.82
C LEU A 124 3.95 -5.77 -10.62
N VAL A 125 4.67 -5.76 -11.73
CA VAL A 125 6.12 -5.94 -11.85
C VAL A 125 6.85 -5.01 -10.88
N GLU A 126 7.95 -5.45 -10.26
CA GLU A 126 8.83 -4.55 -9.50
C GLU A 126 9.01 -3.23 -10.27
N GLY A 127 8.55 -2.13 -9.67
CA GLY A 127 8.63 -0.79 -10.26
C GLY A 127 7.36 -0.26 -10.92
N LEU A 128 6.31 -1.04 -11.15
CA LEU A 128 5.01 -0.56 -11.67
C LEU A 128 3.99 -0.36 -10.53
N GLU A 129 3.41 0.84 -10.45
CA GLU A 129 2.39 1.22 -9.47
C GLU A 129 1.03 1.41 -10.13
N VAL A 130 -0.03 1.00 -9.42
CA VAL A 130 -1.41 1.30 -9.82
C VAL A 130 -1.91 2.44 -8.95
N PHE A 131 -2.27 3.55 -9.58
CA PHE A 131 -2.75 4.73 -8.90
C PHE A 131 -4.07 5.20 -9.52
N THR A 132 -4.88 5.85 -8.69
CA THR A 132 -6.17 6.40 -9.11
C THR A 132 -6.11 7.92 -9.06
N VAL A 133 -6.50 8.58 -10.14
CA VAL A 133 -6.59 10.04 -10.24
C VAL A 133 -7.98 10.46 -10.70
N ARG A 134 -8.45 11.63 -10.27
CA ARG A 134 -9.61 12.26 -10.93
C ARG A 134 -9.22 12.64 -12.34
N VAL A 135 -10.17 12.57 -13.27
CA VAL A 135 -9.95 13.01 -14.65
C VAL A 135 -9.52 14.49 -14.64
N PRO A 136 -8.29 14.81 -15.09
CA PRO A 136 -7.81 16.18 -15.21
C PRO A 136 -8.70 16.99 -16.16
N ARG A 137 -8.78 18.31 -15.94
CA ARG A 137 -9.64 19.18 -16.75
C ARG A 137 -9.27 19.17 -18.23
N GLU A 138 -7.99 18.97 -18.53
CA GLU A 138 -7.41 18.89 -19.88
C GLU A 138 -7.81 17.61 -20.63
N LEU A 139 -8.20 16.57 -19.89
CA LEU A 139 -8.64 15.29 -20.43
C LEU A 139 -10.18 15.18 -20.45
N ALA A 140 -10.88 16.00 -19.67
CA ALA A 140 -12.34 16.03 -19.64
C ALA A 140 -12.92 16.34 -21.03
N GLY A 141 -13.90 15.53 -21.45
CA GLY A 141 -14.56 15.60 -22.74
C GLY A 141 -13.82 14.88 -23.88
N ARG A 142 -12.54 14.53 -23.71
CA ARG A 142 -11.74 13.83 -24.72
C ARG A 142 -11.83 12.31 -24.57
N SER A 143 -11.61 11.57 -25.66
CA SER A 143 -11.50 10.11 -25.59
C SER A 143 -10.09 9.70 -25.16
N ILE A 144 -9.93 8.51 -24.57
CA ILE A 144 -8.62 7.99 -24.17
C ILE A 144 -7.70 7.85 -25.38
N ALA A 145 -8.25 7.43 -26.54
CA ALA A 145 -7.51 7.33 -27.80
C ALA A 145 -6.91 8.67 -28.23
N ASP A 146 -7.64 9.78 -28.05
CA ASP A 146 -7.17 11.12 -28.43
C ASP A 146 -6.16 11.70 -27.43
N CYS A 147 -6.24 11.27 -26.16
CA CYS A 147 -5.37 11.77 -25.10
C CYS A 147 -3.93 11.25 -25.21
N ASN A 148 -3.70 10.13 -25.89
CA ASN A 148 -2.36 9.54 -26.08
C ASN A 148 -1.55 9.42 -24.77
N LEU A 149 -2.23 9.11 -23.65
CA LEU A 149 -1.67 9.12 -22.30
C LEU A 149 -0.36 8.34 -22.18
N ARG A 150 -0.30 7.13 -22.73
CA ARG A 150 0.93 6.31 -22.73
C ARG A 150 2.11 7.01 -23.40
N ARG A 151 1.88 7.74 -24.48
CA ARG A 151 2.94 8.46 -25.20
C ARG A 151 3.36 9.73 -24.45
N GLU A 152 2.43 10.41 -23.79
CA GLU A 152 2.72 11.65 -23.06
C GLU A 152 3.35 11.41 -21.69
N THR A 153 2.92 10.37 -20.97
CA THR A 153 3.32 10.14 -19.57
C THR A 153 3.99 8.81 -19.34
N GLY A 154 3.78 7.82 -20.21
CA GLY A 154 4.17 6.41 -20.00
C GLY A 154 3.05 5.56 -19.38
N CYS A 155 2.07 6.19 -18.75
CA CYS A 155 0.98 5.50 -18.05
C CYS A 155 0.00 4.81 -19.02
N ASN A 156 -0.47 3.62 -18.65
CA ASN A 156 -1.60 2.95 -19.31
C ASN A 156 -2.87 3.10 -18.47
N VAL A 157 -4.01 3.25 -19.15
CA VAL A 157 -5.32 3.26 -18.49
C VAL A 157 -5.83 1.83 -18.32
N LEU A 158 -6.03 1.39 -17.08
CA LEU A 158 -6.58 0.07 -16.75
C LEU A 158 -8.11 0.08 -16.65
N ALA A 159 -8.67 1.16 -16.11
CA ALA A 159 -10.11 1.31 -15.88
C ALA A 159 -10.53 2.78 -15.76
N VAL A 160 -11.82 3.03 -16.00
CA VAL A 160 -12.49 4.31 -15.68
C VAL A 160 -13.58 4.02 -14.65
N ARG A 161 -13.64 4.82 -13.59
CA ARG A 161 -14.65 4.75 -12.55
C ARG A 161 -15.50 6.01 -12.59
N ALA A 162 -16.79 5.87 -12.89
CA ALA A 162 -17.74 6.97 -12.78
C ALA A 162 -17.96 7.36 -11.31
N ALA A 163 -18.41 8.58 -11.05
CA ALA A 163 -18.68 9.07 -9.69
C ALA A 163 -19.58 8.10 -8.90
N GLY A 164 -19.01 7.46 -7.87
CA GLY A 164 -19.71 6.50 -7.00
C GLY A 164 -19.98 5.12 -7.61
N GLY A 165 -19.50 4.84 -8.83
CA GLY A 165 -19.65 3.56 -9.52
C GLY A 165 -18.49 2.59 -9.31
N ALA A 166 -18.63 1.36 -9.81
CA ALA A 166 -17.54 0.41 -9.91
C ALA A 166 -16.55 0.82 -11.03
N ALA A 167 -15.29 0.42 -10.90
CA ALA A 167 -14.32 0.58 -11.98
C ALA A 167 -14.65 -0.39 -13.13
N ALA A 168 -14.75 0.14 -14.34
CA ALA A 168 -15.00 -0.64 -15.55
C ALA A 168 -13.83 -0.53 -16.53
N PRO A 169 -13.59 -1.55 -17.38
CA PRO A 169 -12.61 -1.45 -18.46
C PRO A 169 -12.87 -0.19 -19.31
N PRO A 170 -11.80 0.53 -19.73
CA PRO A 170 -11.95 1.77 -20.45
C PRO A 170 -12.49 1.51 -21.85
N ASP A 171 -13.58 2.19 -22.22
CA ASP A 171 -13.90 2.37 -23.64
C ASP A 171 -13.00 3.47 -24.20
N ILE A 172 -12.07 3.09 -25.08
CA ILE A 172 -11.07 4.00 -25.63
C ILE A 172 -11.66 5.13 -26.48
N ARG A 173 -12.89 4.98 -26.98
CA ARG A 173 -13.59 5.99 -27.81
C ARG A 173 -14.56 6.84 -27.01
N ALA A 174 -14.93 6.41 -25.80
CA ALA A 174 -15.85 7.18 -24.96
C ALA A 174 -15.17 8.43 -24.40
N SER A 175 -15.91 9.54 -24.34
CA SER A 175 -15.43 10.77 -23.72
C SER A 175 -15.28 10.62 -22.21
N LEU A 176 -14.14 11.04 -21.68
CA LEU A 176 -13.86 11.07 -20.25
C LEU A 176 -14.70 12.16 -19.58
N ARG A 177 -15.40 11.79 -18.50
CA ARG A 177 -16.18 12.75 -17.71
C ARG A 177 -15.32 13.36 -16.61
N ALA A 178 -15.50 14.65 -16.33
CA ALA A 178 -14.73 15.36 -15.30
C ALA A 178 -15.00 14.87 -13.86
N ASP A 179 -16.14 14.20 -13.64
CA ASP A 179 -16.53 13.62 -12.36
C ASP A 179 -16.02 12.18 -12.17
N SER A 180 -15.38 11.61 -13.19
CA SER A 180 -14.83 10.25 -13.14
C SER A 180 -13.39 10.22 -12.63
N GLU A 181 -12.94 9.02 -12.29
CA GLU A 181 -11.58 8.68 -11.92
C GLU A 181 -10.97 7.72 -12.94
N LEU A 182 -9.68 7.90 -13.22
CA LEU A 182 -8.86 7.00 -14.02
C LEU A 182 -8.05 6.10 -13.09
N VAL A 183 -8.06 4.79 -13.38
CA VAL A 183 -7.14 3.84 -12.78
C VAL A 183 -6.00 3.64 -13.77
N LEU A 184 -4.80 4.06 -13.37
CA LEU A 184 -3.61 4.07 -14.21
C LEU A 184 -2.59 3.06 -13.70
N ILE A 185 -1.76 2.55 -14.61
CA ILE A 185 -0.56 1.78 -14.29
C ILE A 185 0.65 2.39 -14.98
N GLY A 186 1.75 2.54 -14.24
CA GLY A 186 3.02 3.06 -14.74
C GLY A 186 4.07 2.97 -13.64
N ASP A 187 5.33 3.22 -13.96
CA ASP A 187 6.37 3.31 -12.95
C ASP A 187 6.37 4.66 -12.19
N ARG A 188 7.25 4.80 -11.20
CA ARG A 188 7.37 6.05 -10.41
C ARG A 188 7.74 7.26 -11.27
N GLU A 189 8.45 7.07 -12.39
CA GLU A 189 8.76 8.15 -13.32
C GLU A 189 7.52 8.53 -14.15
N ASP A 190 6.75 7.53 -14.60
CA ASP A 190 5.49 7.71 -15.31
C ASP A 190 4.49 8.53 -14.48
N GLU A 191 4.32 8.17 -13.20
CA GLU A 191 3.44 8.89 -12.27
C GLU A 191 3.88 10.35 -12.10
N ARG A 192 5.19 10.60 -11.90
CA ARG A 192 5.73 11.96 -11.82
C ARG A 192 5.49 12.75 -13.09
N ARG A 193 5.68 12.16 -14.27
CA ARG A 193 5.36 12.79 -15.56
C ARG A 193 3.88 13.11 -15.68
N PHE A 194 3.01 12.21 -15.23
CA PHE A 194 1.57 12.41 -15.24
C PHE A 194 1.17 13.65 -14.42
N PHE A 195 1.60 13.75 -13.16
CA PHE A 195 1.26 14.90 -12.31
C PHE A 195 1.95 16.20 -12.74
N ALA A 196 3.11 16.14 -13.39
CA ALA A 196 3.75 17.31 -13.97
C ALA A 196 2.97 17.87 -15.17
N ARG A 197 2.30 16.98 -15.93
CA ARG A 197 1.54 17.34 -17.14
C ARG A 197 0.10 17.75 -16.84
N TYR A 198 -0.54 17.07 -15.90
CA TYR A 198 -1.97 17.17 -15.59
C TYR A 198 -2.17 17.46 -14.10
N ARG A 199 -2.23 18.75 -13.74
CA ARG A 199 -2.25 19.20 -12.35
C ARG A 199 -3.65 19.51 -11.85
#